data_AF-A0A9P0FPE9-F1
#
_entry.id   AF-A0A9P0FPE9-F1
#
_cell.length_a   1.000
_cell.length_b   1.000
_cell.length_c   1.000
_cell.angle_alpha   90.00
_cell.angle_beta   90.00
_cell.angle_gamma   90.00
#
_symmetry.space_group_name_H-M   'P 1'
#
loop_
_entity.id
_entity.type
_entity.pdbx_description
1 polymer ?
#
loop_
_entity_poly.entity_id
_entity_poly.type
_entity_poly.pdbx_seq_one_letter_code
_entity_poly.pdbx_strand_id
1 'polypeptide(L)'
;MAPQLDLPYEIKNVTPEEEKIIRKCVLGHTRNFVKCGKEGYVMPGGFKKHAQGIYNMQVRPDDVWVITFPRSGTTWMQEMVWLAANNLDFKTAKDIPLYKRFPMAEITTQIPDIAFELIKLNFLNLKSFQGLNEAVKVPSWKSIDKAPSPRFIKTHLPLSMLPPNLLTTAKVVYVARDPRDVCVSYYYLHKMIAKSLMRSNFTHFWEAFRRDLLPWTPIVAHTNEAWTKRHHPNMHFVYYEDMLKDLPKEIGNVCKFLNRQYNETEINLLATHLSFKSMQKNKNLNNTVNGDDNIQFVRKGEAGGWQTHFDEKMQLQAEEFLVSRLKGLDLSYPSFPIHEITRL
;
A
#
# COMPACT_ATOMS: atom_id res chain seq x y z
N MET A 1 -22.09 -7.18 21.66
CA MET A 1 -21.42 -6.58 20.48
C MET A 1 -20.93 -5.22 20.91
N ALA A 2 -19.67 -4.85 20.61
CA ALA A 2 -19.21 -3.49 20.84
C ALA A 2 -20.08 -2.51 20.02
N PRO A 3 -20.38 -1.30 20.52
CA PRO A 3 -21.19 -0.34 19.80
C PRO A 3 -20.49 0.06 18.50
N GLN A 4 -21.26 0.17 17.41
CA GLN A 4 -20.76 0.69 16.15
C GLN A 4 -20.41 2.17 16.34
N LEU A 5 -19.15 2.52 16.11
CA LEU A 5 -18.65 3.89 16.19
C LEU A 5 -18.98 4.64 14.91
N ASP A 6 -19.39 5.89 15.00
CA ASP A 6 -19.50 6.76 13.82
C ASP A 6 -18.12 7.11 13.25
N LEU A 7 -18.06 7.43 11.95
CA LEU A 7 -16.83 7.93 11.34
C LEU A 7 -16.46 9.30 11.94
N PRO A 8 -15.23 9.50 12.46
CA PRO A 8 -14.79 10.79 13.00
C PRO A 8 -14.37 11.77 11.89
N TYR A 9 -14.75 11.51 10.64
CA TYR A 9 -14.35 12.29 9.48
C TYR A 9 -15.44 12.32 8.42
N GLU A 10 -15.46 13.43 7.67
CA GLU A 10 -16.36 13.60 6.53
C GLU A 10 -15.78 12.97 5.26
N ILE A 11 -16.67 12.53 4.37
CA ILE A 11 -16.35 12.02 3.03
C ILE A 11 -17.09 12.89 2.00
N LYS A 12 -16.34 13.67 1.23
CA LYS A 12 -16.86 14.60 0.22
C LYS A 12 -16.38 14.20 -1.16
N ASN A 13 -17.18 14.42 -2.20
CA ASN A 13 -16.70 14.25 -3.56
C ASN A 13 -15.55 15.23 -3.83
N VAL A 14 -14.58 14.81 -4.65
CA VAL A 14 -13.62 15.77 -5.23
C VAL A 14 -14.36 16.75 -6.14
N THR A 15 -13.73 17.89 -6.41
CA THR A 15 -14.25 18.86 -7.39
C THR A 15 -14.24 18.28 -8.82
N PRO A 16 -15.08 18.77 -9.75
CA PRO A 16 -15.06 18.34 -11.15
C PRO A 16 -13.67 18.46 -11.82
N GLU A 17 -12.92 19.49 -11.47
CA GLU A 17 -11.57 19.75 -11.97
C GLU A 17 -10.58 18.70 -11.46
N GLU A 18 -10.62 18.40 -10.17
CA GLU A 18 -9.82 17.33 -9.57
C GLU A 18 -10.19 16.00 -10.20
N GLU A 19 -11.46 15.63 -10.26
CA GLU A 19 -11.96 14.40 -10.88
C GLU A 19 -11.37 14.18 -12.28
N LYS A 20 -11.34 15.23 -13.11
CA LYS A 20 -10.76 15.20 -14.46
C LYS A 20 -9.26 14.90 -14.44
N ILE A 21 -8.52 15.40 -13.46
CA ILE A 21 -7.08 15.13 -13.29
C ILE A 21 -6.86 13.68 -12.85
N ILE A 22 -7.62 13.21 -11.86
CA ILE A 22 -7.50 11.84 -11.33
C ILE A 22 -7.78 10.82 -12.43
N ARG A 23 -8.88 10.99 -13.17
CA ARG A 23 -9.30 10.07 -14.24
C ARG A 23 -8.35 10.01 -15.43
N LYS A 24 -7.47 11.00 -15.61
CA LYS A 24 -6.38 10.90 -16.61
C LYS A 24 -5.28 9.92 -16.17
N CYS A 25 -5.11 9.73 -14.87
CA CYS A 25 -4.04 8.93 -14.26
C CYS A 25 -4.49 7.53 -13.85
N VAL A 26 -5.74 7.40 -13.43
CA VAL A 26 -6.30 6.16 -12.86
C VAL A 26 -7.54 5.74 -13.63
N LEU A 27 -7.58 4.47 -14.05
CA LEU A 27 -8.71 3.86 -14.74
C LEU A 27 -9.44 2.84 -13.86
N GLY A 28 -10.61 2.40 -14.31
CA GLY A 28 -11.34 1.30 -13.68
C GLY A 28 -12.31 1.71 -12.57
N HIS A 29 -12.54 3.01 -12.37
CA HIS A 29 -13.50 3.51 -11.38
C HIS A 29 -14.73 4.13 -12.05
N THR A 30 -15.92 3.65 -11.71
CA THR A 30 -17.22 4.17 -12.20
C THR A 30 -17.74 5.34 -11.38
N ARG A 31 -17.47 5.35 -10.09
CA ARG A 31 -17.89 6.40 -9.15
C ARG A 31 -16.87 7.53 -9.09
N ASN A 32 -17.33 8.74 -8.78
CA ASN A 32 -16.46 9.89 -8.54
C ASN A 32 -15.57 9.64 -7.33
N PHE A 33 -14.33 10.10 -7.39
CA PHE A 33 -13.42 10.02 -6.25
C PHE A 33 -13.90 10.92 -5.11
N VAL A 34 -13.45 10.62 -3.91
CA VAL A 34 -13.81 11.35 -2.70
C VAL A 34 -12.55 11.78 -1.95
N LYS A 35 -12.64 12.90 -1.22
CA LYS A 35 -11.68 13.30 -0.19
C LYS A 35 -12.24 12.99 1.19
N CYS A 36 -11.39 12.42 2.04
CA CYS A 36 -11.76 11.92 3.36
C CYS A 36 -10.93 12.58 4.46
N GLY A 37 -11.60 13.11 5.48
CA GLY A 37 -10.96 13.69 6.66
C GLY A 37 -10.20 14.99 6.42
N LYS A 38 -9.56 15.50 7.48
CA LYS A 38 -8.89 16.80 7.49
C LYS A 38 -7.74 16.93 6.48
N GLU A 39 -7.02 15.83 6.23
CA GLU A 39 -5.90 15.80 5.27
C GLU A 39 -6.40 15.67 3.83
N GLY A 40 -7.70 15.47 3.61
CA GLY A 40 -8.29 15.37 2.29
C GLY A 40 -7.84 14.13 1.51
N TYR A 41 -7.70 12.98 2.19
CA TYR A 41 -7.22 11.76 1.58
C TYR A 41 -8.10 11.32 0.40
N VAL A 42 -7.52 11.15 -0.78
CA VAL A 42 -8.25 10.77 -1.99
C VAL A 42 -8.54 9.27 -1.98
N MET A 43 -9.80 8.89 -2.12
CA MET A 43 -10.23 7.49 -2.17
C MET A 43 -11.13 7.20 -3.37
N PRO A 44 -11.18 5.95 -3.87
CA PRO A 44 -12.19 5.53 -4.82
C PRO A 44 -13.60 5.82 -4.30
N GLY A 45 -14.54 6.22 -5.17
CA GLY A 45 -15.90 6.55 -4.74
C GLY A 45 -16.66 5.42 -4.04
N GLY A 46 -16.30 4.16 -4.31
CA GLY A 46 -16.83 3.00 -3.60
C GLY A 46 -16.51 3.01 -2.09
N PHE A 47 -15.46 3.72 -1.67
CA PHE A 47 -15.05 3.83 -0.27
C PHE A 47 -16.18 4.38 0.62
N LYS A 48 -16.98 5.33 0.13
CA LYS A 48 -18.11 5.91 0.89
C LYS A 48 -19.07 4.85 1.45
N LYS A 49 -19.28 3.75 0.73
CA LYS A 49 -20.16 2.65 1.14
C LYS A 49 -19.55 1.74 2.22
N HIS A 50 -18.21 1.71 2.31
CA HIS A 50 -17.49 0.72 3.10
C HIS A 50 -16.65 1.31 4.23
N ALA A 51 -16.42 2.63 4.24
CA ALA A 51 -15.62 3.33 5.24
C ALA A 51 -16.06 2.99 6.68
N GLN A 52 -17.36 3.07 6.95
CA GLN A 52 -17.92 2.78 8.27
C GLN A 52 -17.66 1.34 8.73
N GLY A 53 -17.77 0.37 7.81
CA GLY A 53 -17.53 -1.05 8.10
C GLY A 53 -16.05 -1.34 8.34
N ILE A 54 -15.17 -0.75 7.53
CA ILE A 54 -13.71 -0.87 7.70
C ILE A 54 -13.27 -0.26 9.04
N TYR A 55 -13.79 0.92 9.39
CA TYR A 55 -13.49 1.61 10.64
C TYR A 55 -13.95 0.83 11.89
N ASN A 56 -14.94 -0.05 11.75
CA ASN A 56 -15.48 -0.88 12.83
C ASN A 56 -15.10 -2.36 12.73
N MET A 57 -14.13 -2.71 11.88
CA MET A 57 -13.63 -4.09 11.84
C MET A 57 -13.20 -4.52 13.23
N GLN A 58 -13.55 -5.75 13.60
CA GLN A 58 -13.11 -6.30 14.87
C GLN A 58 -11.61 -6.54 14.78
N VAL A 59 -10.82 -5.90 15.63
CA VAL A 59 -9.38 -6.19 15.78
C VAL A 59 -9.18 -7.28 16.82
N ARG A 60 -8.28 -8.24 16.55
CA ARG A 60 -7.95 -9.36 17.44
C ARG A 60 -6.49 -9.28 17.88
N PRO A 61 -6.14 -9.77 19.08
CA PRO A 61 -4.77 -9.68 19.60
C PRO A 61 -3.70 -10.38 18.75
N ASP A 62 -4.12 -11.38 17.98
CA ASP A 62 -3.24 -12.17 17.11
C ASP A 62 -3.29 -11.74 15.63
N ASP A 63 -3.91 -10.60 15.33
CA ASP A 63 -3.80 -10.00 14.01
C ASP A 63 -2.40 -9.41 13.79
N VAL A 64 -1.95 -9.47 12.54
CA VAL A 64 -0.81 -8.69 12.05
C VAL A 64 -1.21 -7.90 10.81
N TRP A 65 -1.09 -6.58 10.90
CA TRP A 65 -1.43 -5.66 9.82
C TRP A 65 -0.17 -5.18 9.11
N VAL A 66 -0.15 -5.23 7.78
CA VAL A 66 0.88 -4.57 6.95
C VAL A 66 0.23 -3.38 6.25
N ILE A 67 0.64 -2.19 6.67
CA ILE A 67 0.11 -0.91 6.21
C ILE A 67 1.20 -0.19 5.42
N THR A 68 0.86 0.31 4.24
CA THR A 68 1.81 1.09 3.43
C THR A 68 1.05 2.08 2.56
N PHE A 69 1.63 3.24 2.26
CA PHE A 69 1.22 3.90 1.03
C PHE A 69 1.54 2.97 -0.16
N PRO A 70 0.69 2.85 -1.20
CA PRO A 70 0.94 1.95 -2.32
C PRO A 70 2.36 2.07 -2.90
N ARG A 71 2.97 0.94 -3.27
CA ARG A 71 4.31 0.86 -3.89
C ARG A 71 5.50 1.14 -2.98
N SER A 72 5.29 1.13 -1.66
CA SER A 72 6.36 1.33 -0.66
C SER A 72 7.01 0.04 -0.16
N GLY A 73 6.79 -1.12 -0.80
CA GLY A 73 7.40 -2.40 -0.37
C GLY A 73 6.44 -3.41 0.26
N THR A 74 5.13 -3.16 0.21
CA THR A 74 4.07 -4.01 0.78
C THR A 74 4.21 -5.49 0.47
N THR A 75 4.43 -5.88 -0.80
CA THR A 75 4.56 -7.31 -1.18
C THR A 75 5.76 -7.98 -0.53
N TRP A 76 6.87 -7.26 -0.42
CA TRP A 76 8.09 -7.74 0.22
C TRP A 76 7.85 -7.98 1.71
N MET A 77 7.24 -7.00 2.38
CA MET A 77 6.95 -7.08 3.81
C MET A 77 5.87 -8.11 4.15
N GLN A 78 4.81 -8.23 3.35
CA GLN A 78 3.78 -9.26 3.58
C GLN A 78 4.38 -10.67 3.53
N GLU A 79 5.23 -10.96 2.53
CA GLU A 79 5.87 -12.28 2.42
C GLU A 79 6.82 -12.54 3.60
N MET A 80 7.62 -11.54 4.00
CA MET A 80 8.50 -11.59 5.16
C MET A 80 7.72 -11.89 6.46
N VAL A 81 6.71 -11.07 6.76
CA VAL A 81 5.87 -11.21 7.95
C VAL A 81 5.15 -12.55 7.96
N TRP A 82 4.60 -12.99 6.82
CA TRP A 82 3.89 -14.26 6.76
C TRP A 82 4.83 -15.42 7.09
N LEU A 83 6.00 -15.51 6.46
CA LEU A 83 6.95 -16.59 6.68
C LEU A 83 7.51 -16.56 8.10
N ALA A 84 7.90 -15.37 8.60
CA ALA A 84 8.39 -15.22 9.97
C ALA A 84 7.33 -15.63 11.01
N ALA A 85 6.06 -15.29 10.78
CA ALA A 85 5.00 -15.66 11.73
C ALA A 85 4.57 -17.12 11.64
N ASN A 86 4.83 -17.80 10.51
CA ASN A 86 4.39 -19.17 10.23
C ASN A 86 5.56 -20.16 10.11
N ASN A 87 6.57 -20.04 10.98
CA ASN A 87 7.64 -21.03 11.12
C ASN A 87 8.43 -21.28 9.82
N LEU A 88 8.60 -20.24 9.00
CA LEU A 88 9.26 -20.33 7.69
C LEU A 88 8.63 -21.40 6.78
N ASP A 89 7.30 -21.55 6.79
CA ASP A 89 6.57 -22.48 5.92
C ASP A 89 6.57 -22.01 4.45
N PHE A 90 7.70 -22.22 3.77
CA PHE A 90 7.87 -21.90 2.36
C PHE A 90 6.95 -22.72 1.44
N LYS A 91 6.53 -23.92 1.89
CA LYS A 91 5.64 -24.77 1.10
C LYS A 91 4.26 -24.13 0.99
N THR A 92 3.64 -23.77 2.11
CA THR A 92 2.35 -23.10 2.10
C THR A 92 2.43 -21.72 1.45
N ALA A 93 3.51 -20.98 1.65
CA ALA A 93 3.71 -19.68 0.98
C ALA A 93 3.75 -19.81 -0.56
N LYS A 94 4.24 -20.94 -1.07
CA LYS A 94 4.24 -21.29 -2.50
C LYS A 94 2.90 -21.83 -2.99
N ASP A 95 2.20 -22.63 -2.20
CA ASP A 95 0.95 -23.28 -2.61
C ASP A 95 -0.26 -22.34 -2.50
N ILE A 96 -0.23 -21.40 -1.55
CA ILE A 96 -1.30 -20.42 -1.32
C ILE A 96 -0.85 -19.03 -1.79
N PRO A 97 -1.55 -18.44 -2.78
CA PRO A 97 -1.23 -17.09 -3.26
C PRO A 97 -1.28 -16.02 -2.15
N LEU A 98 -0.42 -15.00 -2.28
CA LEU A 98 -0.26 -13.97 -1.26
C LEU A 98 -1.56 -13.26 -0.91
N TYR A 99 -2.43 -12.94 -1.89
CA TYR A 99 -3.70 -12.25 -1.62
C TYR A 99 -4.69 -13.05 -0.77
N LYS A 100 -4.55 -14.39 -0.71
CA LYS A 100 -5.35 -15.25 0.19
C LYS A 100 -4.75 -15.28 1.58
N ARG A 101 -3.42 -15.24 1.67
CA ARG A 101 -2.66 -15.19 2.94
C ARG A 101 -2.77 -13.81 3.61
N PHE A 102 -2.81 -12.75 2.80
CA PHE A 102 -2.92 -11.34 3.17
C PHE A 102 -4.05 -10.66 2.38
N PRO A 103 -5.32 -10.88 2.75
CA PRO A 103 -6.44 -10.16 2.16
C PRO A 103 -6.32 -8.65 2.42
N MET A 104 -6.70 -7.86 1.41
CA MET A 104 -6.69 -6.39 1.48
C MET A 104 -8.03 -5.87 2.02
N ALA A 105 -8.00 -5.12 3.12
CA ALA A 105 -9.21 -4.68 3.83
C ALA A 105 -10.20 -3.91 2.93
N GLU A 106 -9.67 -3.04 2.08
CA GLU A 106 -10.44 -2.10 1.28
C GLU A 106 -10.56 -2.47 -0.21
N ILE A 107 -10.17 -3.67 -0.65
CA ILE A 107 -10.18 -4.02 -2.08
C ILE A 107 -11.58 -3.92 -2.70
N THR A 108 -12.63 -4.16 -1.92
CA THR A 108 -14.03 -4.02 -2.37
C THR A 108 -14.38 -2.60 -2.83
N THR A 109 -13.65 -1.59 -2.35
CA THR A 109 -13.86 -0.17 -2.70
C THR A 109 -13.39 0.17 -4.10
N GLN A 110 -12.55 -0.69 -4.69
CA GLN A 110 -11.96 -0.52 -6.02
C GLN A 110 -12.77 -1.23 -7.11
N ILE A 111 -13.83 -1.95 -6.77
CA ILE A 111 -14.64 -2.69 -7.74
C ILE A 111 -15.58 -1.73 -8.48
N PRO A 112 -15.46 -1.57 -9.80
CA PRO A 112 -16.44 -0.79 -10.57
C PRO A 112 -17.81 -1.47 -10.57
N ASP A 113 -18.89 -0.67 -10.58
CA ASP A 113 -20.27 -1.18 -10.53
C ASP A 113 -20.57 -2.13 -11.71
N ILE A 114 -19.99 -1.85 -12.88
CA ILE A 114 -20.09 -2.70 -14.07
C ILE A 114 -19.45 -4.08 -13.85
N ALA A 115 -18.38 -4.18 -13.06
CA ALA A 115 -17.78 -5.49 -12.75
C ALA A 115 -18.67 -6.34 -11.84
N PHE A 116 -19.43 -5.73 -10.93
CA PHE A 116 -20.45 -6.46 -10.16
C PHE A 116 -21.49 -7.09 -11.08
N GLU A 117 -22.04 -6.31 -12.02
CA GLU A 117 -23.09 -6.79 -12.93
C GLU A 117 -22.55 -7.80 -13.95
N LEU A 118 -21.37 -7.56 -14.53
CA LEU A 118 -20.77 -8.50 -15.49
C LEU A 118 -20.28 -9.81 -14.85
N ILE A 119 -19.88 -9.81 -13.57
CA ILE A 119 -19.58 -11.04 -12.83
C ILE A 119 -20.86 -11.79 -12.46
N LYS A 120 -21.91 -11.10 -11.99
CA LYS A 120 -23.21 -11.75 -11.72
C LYS A 120 -23.75 -12.46 -12.96
N LEU A 121 -23.50 -11.88 -14.14
CA LEU A 121 -23.92 -12.43 -15.42
C LEU A 121 -22.90 -13.42 -16.04
N ASN A 122 -21.83 -13.80 -15.34
CA ASN A 122 -20.75 -14.71 -15.81
C ASN A 122 -20.00 -14.25 -17.08
N PHE A 123 -20.03 -12.97 -17.46
CA PHE A 123 -19.41 -12.45 -18.69
C PHE A 123 -17.95 -11.99 -18.56
N LEU A 124 -17.42 -11.82 -17.34
CA LEU A 124 -16.03 -11.38 -17.12
C LEU A 124 -15.25 -12.30 -16.18
N ASN A 125 -14.02 -12.62 -16.58
CA ASN A 125 -13.04 -13.28 -15.73
C ASN A 125 -11.99 -12.26 -15.26
N LEU A 126 -12.12 -11.73 -14.03
CA LEU A 126 -11.22 -10.70 -13.48
C LEU A 126 -9.84 -11.24 -13.03
N LYS A 127 -9.30 -12.27 -13.71
CA LYS A 127 -8.02 -12.92 -13.39
C LYS A 127 -6.85 -11.95 -13.20
N SER A 128 -6.91 -10.74 -13.77
CA SER A 128 -5.88 -9.70 -13.64
C SER A 128 -5.75 -9.10 -12.25
N PHE A 129 -6.80 -9.17 -11.40
CA PHE A 129 -6.75 -8.65 -10.03
C PHE A 129 -7.13 -9.72 -9.01
N GLN A 130 -6.11 -10.19 -8.31
CA GLN A 130 -6.21 -11.17 -7.25
C GLN A 130 -7.13 -10.71 -6.12
N GLY A 131 -8.11 -11.53 -5.75
CA GLY A 131 -9.07 -11.26 -4.68
C GLY A 131 -10.34 -10.50 -5.11
N LEU A 132 -10.39 -9.93 -6.32
CA LEU A 132 -11.55 -9.14 -6.77
C LEU A 132 -12.83 -9.97 -6.91
N ASN A 133 -12.73 -11.20 -7.45
CA ASN A 133 -13.89 -12.09 -7.62
C ASN A 133 -14.62 -12.39 -6.30
N GLU A 134 -13.88 -12.58 -5.20
CA GLU A 134 -14.49 -12.83 -3.89
C GLU A 134 -15.03 -11.55 -3.26
N ALA A 135 -14.32 -10.43 -3.44
CA ALA A 135 -14.74 -9.13 -2.93
C ALA A 135 -16.03 -8.58 -3.59
N VAL A 136 -16.40 -9.12 -4.77
CA VAL A 136 -17.67 -8.84 -5.46
C VAL A 136 -18.85 -9.57 -4.80
N LYS A 137 -18.62 -10.72 -4.16
CA LYS A 137 -19.69 -11.48 -3.47
C LYS A 137 -19.91 -10.94 -2.06
N VAL A 138 -18.82 -10.69 -1.33
CA VAL A 138 -18.84 -10.23 0.06
C VAL A 138 -17.80 -9.13 0.22
N PRO A 139 -18.14 -7.98 0.85
CA PRO A 139 -17.16 -6.93 1.12
C PRO A 139 -15.91 -7.49 1.81
N SER A 140 -14.73 -7.13 1.33
CA SER A 140 -13.46 -7.72 1.77
C SER A 140 -13.24 -7.64 3.28
N TRP A 141 -13.51 -6.50 3.90
CA TRP A 141 -13.44 -6.32 5.36
C TRP A 141 -14.35 -7.29 6.12
N LYS A 142 -15.55 -7.58 5.60
CA LYS A 142 -16.51 -8.51 6.21
C LYS A 142 -16.05 -9.96 6.10
N SER A 143 -15.39 -10.31 5.00
CA SER A 143 -14.77 -11.64 4.84
C SER A 143 -13.59 -11.81 5.82
N ILE A 144 -12.79 -10.76 6.02
CA ILE A 144 -11.68 -10.76 6.99
C ILE A 144 -12.20 -10.88 8.43
N ASP A 145 -13.30 -10.22 8.78
CA ASP A 145 -13.91 -10.32 10.11
C ASP A 145 -14.38 -11.74 10.45
N LYS A 146 -14.76 -12.52 9.44
CA LYS A 146 -15.19 -13.92 9.59
C LYS A 146 -14.05 -14.94 9.47
N ALA A 147 -12.86 -14.52 9.06
CA ALA A 147 -11.73 -15.41 8.87
C ALA A 147 -11.27 -16.01 10.22
N PRO A 148 -10.76 -17.26 10.22
CA PRO A 148 -10.13 -17.83 11.40
C PRO A 148 -8.87 -17.04 11.78
N SER A 149 -8.54 -17.09 13.06
CA SER A 149 -7.31 -16.53 13.64
C SER A 149 -6.12 -17.49 13.43
N PRO A 150 -4.86 -17.01 13.30
CA PRO A 150 -4.47 -15.59 13.23
C PRO A 150 -4.74 -14.98 11.85
N ARG A 151 -5.02 -13.67 11.80
CA ARG A 151 -5.26 -12.95 10.54
C ARG A 151 -4.08 -12.09 10.17
N PHE A 152 -3.71 -12.16 8.89
CA PHE A 152 -2.71 -11.29 8.29
C PHE A 152 -3.41 -10.35 7.31
N ILE A 153 -3.34 -9.04 7.55
CA ILE A 153 -4.21 -8.08 6.87
C ILE A 153 -3.35 -7.05 6.15
N LYS A 154 -3.61 -6.85 4.86
CA LYS A 154 -3.01 -5.78 4.07
C LYS A 154 -3.95 -4.58 4.04
N THR A 155 -3.41 -3.37 4.11
CA THR A 155 -4.16 -2.19 3.71
C THR A 155 -3.25 -1.06 3.23
N HIS A 156 -3.80 -0.19 2.39
CA HIS A 156 -3.21 1.07 1.98
C HIS A 156 -3.92 2.28 2.60
N LEU A 157 -4.89 2.07 3.50
CA LEU A 157 -5.54 3.14 4.22
C LEU A 157 -4.61 3.74 5.29
N PRO A 158 -4.71 5.07 5.55
CA PRO A 158 -4.04 5.70 6.67
C PRO A 158 -4.62 5.20 7.99
N LEU A 159 -3.84 5.28 9.08
CA LEU A 159 -4.24 4.78 10.41
C LEU A 159 -5.54 5.43 10.91
N SER A 160 -5.75 6.71 10.60
CA SER A 160 -6.95 7.47 10.93
C SER A 160 -8.25 6.93 10.35
N MET A 161 -8.18 6.04 9.35
CA MET A 161 -9.34 5.39 8.73
C MET A 161 -9.51 3.92 9.09
N LEU A 162 -8.64 3.39 9.95
CA LEU A 162 -8.68 2.03 10.46
C LEU A 162 -9.29 1.99 11.86
N PRO A 163 -9.59 0.80 12.41
CA PRO A 163 -10.16 0.70 13.76
C PRO A 163 -9.33 1.47 14.81
N PRO A 164 -9.96 2.30 15.65
CA PRO A 164 -9.23 3.19 16.56
C PRO A 164 -8.44 2.44 17.63
N ASN A 165 -8.85 1.21 17.97
CA ASN A 165 -8.15 0.33 18.90
C ASN A 165 -7.09 -0.56 18.23
N LEU A 166 -6.73 -0.31 16.96
CA LEU A 166 -5.82 -1.16 16.19
C LEU A 166 -4.49 -1.36 16.93
N LEU A 167 -3.76 -0.28 17.23
CA LEU A 167 -2.45 -0.38 17.86
C LEU A 167 -2.52 -0.85 19.32
N THR A 168 -3.62 -0.59 20.03
CA THR A 168 -3.79 -1.10 21.41
C THR A 168 -4.13 -2.58 21.45
N THR A 169 -4.47 -3.20 20.30
CA THR A 169 -4.94 -4.59 20.23
C THR A 169 -3.98 -5.48 19.44
N ALA A 170 -3.55 -5.07 18.24
CA ALA A 170 -2.82 -5.90 17.28
C ALA A 170 -1.48 -5.29 16.87
N LYS A 171 -0.62 -6.13 16.29
CA LYS A 171 0.66 -5.70 15.72
C LYS A 171 0.46 -5.07 14.34
N VAL A 172 1.16 -3.97 14.10
CA VAL A 172 1.15 -3.22 12.84
C VAL A 172 2.58 -3.07 12.35
N VAL A 173 2.82 -3.43 11.10
CA VAL A 173 4.04 -3.13 10.36
C VAL A 173 3.73 -2.05 9.33
N TYR A 174 4.44 -0.92 9.40
CA TYR A 174 4.35 0.16 8.43
C TYR A 174 5.63 0.28 7.61
N VAL A 175 5.49 0.30 6.27
CA VAL A 175 6.63 0.56 5.38
C VAL A 175 6.49 1.92 4.70
N ALA A 176 7.44 2.80 4.99
CA ALA A 176 7.62 4.08 4.30
C ALA A 176 8.62 3.94 3.16
N ARG A 177 8.57 4.87 2.18
CA ARG A 177 9.53 4.94 1.08
C ARG A 177 9.61 6.38 0.60
N ASP A 178 10.74 6.78 0.02
CA ASP A 178 10.89 8.07 -0.65
C ASP A 178 9.71 8.36 -1.60
N PRO A 179 8.95 9.46 -1.38
CA PRO A 179 7.80 9.79 -2.21
C PRO A 179 8.11 9.95 -3.70
N ARG A 180 9.35 10.32 -4.07
CA ARG A 180 9.77 10.48 -5.46
C ARG A 180 9.86 9.12 -6.16
N ASP A 181 10.45 8.13 -5.52
CA ASP A 181 10.50 6.75 -6.03
C ASP A 181 9.11 6.09 -6.02
N VAL A 182 8.29 6.40 -5.00
CA VAL A 182 6.90 5.95 -4.96
C VAL A 182 6.13 6.47 -6.17
N CYS A 183 6.25 7.75 -6.52
CA CYS A 183 5.58 8.32 -7.69
C CYS A 183 5.93 7.55 -8.97
N VAL A 184 7.21 7.27 -9.22
CA VAL A 184 7.63 6.47 -10.39
C VAL A 184 7.03 5.06 -10.35
N SER A 185 7.17 4.35 -9.23
CA SER A 185 6.64 2.99 -9.09
C SER A 185 5.12 2.95 -9.25
N TYR A 186 4.42 4.02 -8.84
CA TYR A 186 2.98 4.14 -8.89
C TYR A 186 2.47 4.48 -10.29
N TYR A 187 3.22 5.29 -11.05
CA TYR A 187 2.99 5.51 -12.47
C TYR A 187 3.07 4.18 -13.24
N TYR A 188 4.12 3.39 -13.03
CA TYR A 188 4.26 2.10 -13.72
C TYR A 188 3.21 1.06 -13.31
N LEU A 189 2.76 1.07 -12.04
CA LEU A 189 1.62 0.23 -11.64
C LEU A 189 0.39 0.56 -12.48
N HIS A 190 0.03 1.84 -12.57
CA HIS A 190 -1.14 2.24 -13.35
C HIS A 190 -0.96 2.03 -14.85
N LYS A 191 0.25 2.25 -15.38
CA LYS A 191 0.56 1.95 -16.78
C LYS A 191 0.41 0.46 -17.09
N MET A 192 0.82 -0.42 -16.17
CA MET A 192 0.63 -1.88 -16.30
C MET A 192 -0.85 -2.26 -16.27
N ILE A 193 -1.63 -1.65 -15.37
CA ILE A 193 -3.07 -1.93 -15.19
C ILE A 193 -3.89 -1.43 -16.40
N ALA A 194 -3.64 -0.18 -16.80
CA ALA A 194 -4.39 0.50 -17.84
C ALA A 194 -3.89 0.13 -19.25
N LYS A 195 -2.67 -0.37 -19.39
CA LYS A 195 -2.00 -0.62 -20.67
C LYS A 195 -2.14 0.59 -21.61
N SER A 196 -2.54 0.38 -22.86
CA SER A 196 -2.74 1.45 -23.85
C SER A 196 -3.90 2.40 -23.54
N LEU A 197 -4.73 2.13 -22.53
CA LEU A 197 -5.85 2.99 -22.15
C LEU A 197 -5.40 4.18 -21.27
N MET A 198 -4.19 4.14 -20.71
CA MET A 198 -3.67 5.25 -19.89
C MET A 198 -3.41 6.47 -20.77
N ARG A 199 -4.12 7.57 -20.50
CA ARG A 199 -4.01 8.82 -21.28
C ARG A 199 -2.92 9.76 -20.78
N SER A 200 -2.34 9.51 -19.62
CA SER A 200 -1.32 10.35 -18.99
C SER A 200 0.09 9.80 -19.22
N ASN A 201 1.02 10.71 -19.50
CA ASN A 201 2.46 10.42 -19.40
C ASN A 201 2.95 10.67 -17.96
N PHE A 202 4.24 10.47 -17.72
CA PHE A 202 4.82 10.63 -16.38
C PHE A 202 4.67 12.06 -15.82
N THR A 203 4.85 13.10 -16.65
CA THR A 203 4.68 14.50 -16.24
C THR A 203 3.26 14.79 -15.74
N HIS A 204 2.24 14.31 -16.44
CA HIS A 204 0.84 14.45 -15.99
C HIS A 204 0.58 13.69 -14.68
N PHE A 205 1.20 12.52 -14.51
CA PHE A 205 1.07 11.71 -13.30
C PHE A 205 1.76 12.38 -12.11
N TRP A 206 2.96 12.92 -12.30
CA TRP A 206 3.68 13.71 -11.30
C TRP A 206 2.87 14.93 -10.87
N GLU A 207 2.26 15.65 -11.81
CA GLU A 207 1.40 16.79 -11.52
C GLU A 207 0.22 16.41 -10.61
N ALA A 208 -0.43 15.28 -10.87
CA ALA A 208 -1.49 14.76 -10.01
C ALA A 208 -0.96 14.30 -8.64
N PHE A 209 0.20 13.64 -8.62
CA PHE A 209 0.83 13.14 -7.40
C PHE A 209 1.23 14.27 -6.44
N ARG A 210 1.98 15.28 -6.92
CA ARG A 210 2.48 16.40 -6.11
C ARG A 210 1.37 17.33 -5.60
N ARG A 211 0.18 17.25 -6.21
CA ARG A 211 -1.04 17.96 -5.81
C ARG A 211 -1.93 17.15 -4.86
N ASP A 212 -1.47 15.96 -4.45
CA ASP A 212 -2.22 15.06 -3.57
C ASP A 212 -3.60 14.69 -4.16
N LEU A 213 -3.63 14.39 -5.47
CA LEU A 213 -4.85 14.02 -6.20
C LEU A 213 -4.91 12.54 -6.57
N LEU A 214 -3.93 11.71 -6.21
CA LEU A 214 -3.98 10.28 -6.53
C LEU A 214 -4.53 9.47 -5.35
N PRO A 215 -5.11 8.28 -5.58
CA PRO A 215 -5.64 7.47 -4.50
C PRO A 215 -4.63 7.29 -3.35
N TRP A 216 -5.14 7.35 -2.12
CA TRP A 216 -4.43 7.33 -0.83
C TRP A 216 -3.52 8.54 -0.52
N THR A 217 -3.31 9.48 -1.45
CA THR A 217 -2.57 10.73 -1.14
C THR A 217 -3.41 11.64 -0.24
N PRO A 218 -2.81 12.50 0.62
CA PRO A 218 -1.39 12.89 0.67
C PRO A 218 -0.43 11.85 1.29
N ILE A 219 0.67 11.53 0.60
CA ILE A 219 1.63 10.50 1.04
C ILE A 219 2.43 10.88 2.30
N VAL A 220 2.81 12.16 2.42
CA VAL A 220 3.59 12.64 3.58
C VAL A 220 2.72 12.60 4.84
N ALA A 221 1.46 13.04 4.76
CA ALA A 221 0.49 12.92 5.85
C ALA A 221 0.25 11.45 6.23
N HIS A 222 0.05 10.59 5.22
CA HIS A 222 -0.12 9.14 5.41
C HIS A 222 1.06 8.52 6.18
N THR A 223 2.29 8.89 5.80
CA THR A 223 3.51 8.41 6.46
C THR A 223 3.67 8.98 7.85
N ASN A 224 3.33 10.26 8.04
CA ASN A 224 3.46 10.93 9.33
C ASN A 224 2.51 10.36 10.39
N GLU A 225 1.31 9.91 10.01
CA GLU A 225 0.42 9.20 10.93
C GLU A 225 1.11 7.97 11.56
N ALA A 226 1.82 7.18 10.76
CA ALA A 226 2.58 6.03 11.28
C ALA A 226 3.86 6.46 12.00
N TRP A 227 4.57 7.48 11.49
CA TRP A 227 5.80 8.00 12.08
C TRP A 227 5.62 8.50 13.51
N THR A 228 4.53 9.21 13.80
CA THR A 228 4.20 9.68 15.15
C THR A 228 3.89 8.54 16.13
N LYS A 229 3.59 7.35 15.61
CA LYS A 229 3.34 6.12 16.38
C LYS A 229 4.51 5.13 16.35
N ARG A 230 5.65 5.47 15.72
CA ARG A 230 6.77 4.54 15.47
C ARG A 230 7.38 3.91 16.73
N HIS A 231 7.22 4.54 17.88
CA HIS A 231 7.72 4.05 19.17
C HIS A 231 6.67 3.25 19.96
N HIS A 232 5.45 3.10 19.42
CA HIS A 232 4.43 2.27 20.05
C HIS A 232 4.87 0.79 20.01
N PRO A 233 4.71 -0.01 21.09
CA PRO A 233 5.23 -1.38 21.15
C PRO A 233 4.63 -2.32 20.09
N ASN A 234 3.42 -2.03 19.62
CA ASN A 234 2.76 -2.74 18.53
C ASN A 234 2.94 -2.09 17.13
N MET A 235 3.86 -1.12 16.99
CA MET A 235 4.21 -0.54 15.69
C MET A 235 5.64 -0.91 15.33
N HIS A 236 5.83 -1.52 14.17
CA HIS A 236 7.12 -1.67 13.53
C HIS A 236 7.16 -0.78 12.29
N PHE A 237 7.84 0.35 12.39
CA PHE A 237 8.02 1.29 11.28
C PHE A 237 9.39 1.05 10.62
N VAL A 238 9.41 0.92 9.29
CA VAL A 238 10.65 0.73 8.53
C VAL A 238 10.60 1.48 7.21
N TYR A 239 11.77 1.92 6.72
CA TYR A 239 11.93 2.45 5.37
C TYR A 239 12.25 1.33 4.37
N TYR A 240 11.69 1.43 3.17
CA TYR A 240 12.04 0.57 2.05
C TYR A 240 13.55 0.56 1.77
N GLU A 241 14.18 1.71 1.94
CA GLU A 241 15.61 1.95 1.79
C GLU A 241 16.43 1.15 2.83
N ASP A 242 15.92 0.98 4.06
CA ASP A 242 16.59 0.19 5.10
C ASP A 242 16.54 -1.32 4.79
N MET A 243 15.40 -1.80 4.26
CA MET A 243 15.28 -3.19 3.78
C MET A 243 16.26 -3.49 2.63
N LEU A 244 16.52 -2.51 1.75
CA LEU A 244 17.51 -2.66 0.68
C LEU A 244 18.93 -2.67 1.22
N LYS A 245 19.20 -1.84 2.23
CA LYS A 245 20.54 -1.67 2.81
C LYS A 245 20.99 -2.91 3.57
N ASP A 246 20.12 -3.49 4.38
CA ASP A 246 20.45 -4.65 5.24
C ASP A 246 19.22 -5.51 5.51
N LEU A 247 18.88 -6.36 4.53
CA LEU A 247 17.72 -7.24 4.62
C LEU A 247 17.79 -8.26 5.77
N PRO A 248 18.92 -8.97 6.03
CA PRO A 248 19.02 -9.90 7.16
C PRO A 248 18.76 -9.23 8.51
N LYS A 249 19.32 -8.03 8.73
CA LYS A 249 19.05 -7.25 9.95
C LYS A 249 17.57 -6.93 10.09
N GLU A 250 16.94 -6.49 9.00
CA GLU A 250 15.53 -6.12 9.03
C GLU A 250 14.61 -7.33 9.24
N ILE A 251 14.94 -8.48 8.66
CA ILE A 251 14.28 -9.76 8.98
C ILE A 251 14.39 -10.06 10.47
N GLY A 252 15.57 -9.90 11.06
CA GLY A 252 15.79 -10.07 12.50
C GLY A 252 14.90 -9.14 13.34
N ASN A 253 14.78 -7.86 12.94
CA ASN A 253 13.90 -6.89 13.60
C ASN A 253 12.43 -7.31 13.54
N VAL A 254 11.94 -7.72 12.37
CA VAL A 254 10.57 -8.20 12.18
C VAL A 254 10.32 -9.46 13.00
N CYS A 255 11.26 -10.42 13.03
CA CYS A 255 11.13 -11.63 13.85
C CYS A 255 11.01 -11.28 15.34
N LYS A 256 11.90 -10.41 15.84
CA LYS A 256 11.84 -9.92 17.22
C LYS A 256 10.51 -9.24 17.52
N PHE A 257 10.06 -8.35 16.65
CA PHE A 257 8.76 -7.68 16.77
C PHE A 257 7.59 -8.66 16.80
N LEU A 258 7.66 -9.74 16.02
CA LEU A 258 6.65 -10.80 15.99
C LEU A 258 6.78 -11.82 17.14
N ASN A 259 7.74 -11.64 18.07
CA ASN A 259 8.08 -12.60 19.13
C ASN A 259 8.49 -13.97 18.57
N ARG A 260 9.27 -13.96 17.49
CA ARG A 260 9.84 -15.13 16.83
C ARG A 260 11.35 -15.08 16.92
N GLN A 261 11.97 -16.24 17.09
CA GLN A 261 13.43 -16.38 17.15
C GLN A 261 13.85 -17.36 16.06
N TYR A 262 14.83 -16.94 15.27
CA TYR A 262 15.45 -17.73 14.23
C TYR A 262 16.96 -17.54 14.33
N ASN A 263 17.72 -18.57 14.00
CA ASN A 263 19.17 -18.47 13.91
C ASN A 263 19.60 -17.75 12.62
N GLU A 264 20.89 -17.45 12.52
CA GLU A 264 21.46 -16.74 11.37
C GLU A 264 21.23 -17.48 10.05
N THR A 265 21.32 -18.81 10.03
CA THR A 265 21.08 -19.63 8.83
C THR A 265 19.64 -19.49 8.34
N GLU A 266 18.67 -19.52 9.25
CA GLU A 266 17.24 -19.36 8.95
C GLU A 266 16.92 -17.95 8.46
N ILE A 267 17.52 -16.92 9.08
CA ILE A 267 17.39 -15.52 8.64
C ILE A 267 17.95 -15.37 7.22
N ASN A 268 19.14 -15.91 6.94
CA ASN A 268 19.78 -15.84 5.64
C ASN A 268 19.01 -16.64 4.56
N LEU A 269 18.39 -17.76 4.94
CA LEU A 269 17.50 -18.51 4.07
C LEU A 269 16.29 -17.65 3.65
N LEU A 270 15.65 -16.99 4.62
CA LEU A 270 14.54 -16.07 4.34
C LEU A 270 15.00 -14.87 3.50
N ALA A 271 16.17 -14.28 3.79
CA ALA A 271 16.74 -13.20 3.00
C ALA A 271 16.95 -13.60 1.53
N THR A 272 17.44 -14.82 1.31
CA THR A 272 17.63 -15.38 -0.04
C THR A 272 16.30 -15.52 -0.79
N HIS A 273 15.26 -16.05 -0.13
CA HIS A 273 13.90 -16.15 -0.68
C HIS A 273 13.31 -14.78 -1.04
N LEU A 274 13.56 -13.79 -0.19
CA LEU A 274 13.07 -12.43 -0.33
C LEU A 274 13.93 -11.53 -1.22
N SER A 275 15.02 -12.05 -1.80
CA SER A 275 15.86 -11.30 -2.72
C SER A 275 15.07 -10.81 -3.94
N PHE A 276 15.46 -9.66 -4.51
CA PHE A 276 14.76 -9.08 -5.67
C PHE A 276 14.59 -10.08 -6.82
N LYS A 277 15.66 -10.80 -7.18
CA LYS A 277 15.64 -11.81 -8.25
C LYS A 277 14.66 -12.95 -7.97
N SER A 278 14.57 -13.41 -6.72
CA SER A 278 13.64 -14.46 -6.30
C SER A 278 12.20 -13.97 -6.36
N MET A 279 11.92 -12.82 -5.75
CA MET A 279 10.60 -12.17 -5.74
C MET A 279 10.07 -11.89 -7.14
N GLN A 280 10.95 -11.42 -8.05
CA GLN A 280 10.60 -11.13 -9.44
C GLN A 280 10.21 -12.39 -10.23
N LYS A 281 10.86 -13.53 -9.97
CA LYS A 281 10.55 -14.81 -10.62
C LYS A 281 9.33 -15.52 -10.02
N ASN A 282 8.96 -15.18 -8.78
CA ASN A 282 7.86 -15.83 -8.08
C ASN A 282 6.49 -15.35 -8.62
N LYS A 283 5.79 -16.23 -9.34
CA LYS A 283 4.48 -15.95 -9.95
C LYS A 283 3.36 -15.60 -8.93
N ASN A 284 3.50 -16.02 -7.67
CA ASN A 284 2.53 -15.66 -6.63
C ASN A 284 2.73 -14.24 -6.08
N LEU A 285 3.88 -13.62 -6.37
CA LEU A 285 4.29 -12.31 -5.86
C LEU A 285 4.39 -11.27 -6.99
N ASN A 286 4.84 -11.70 -8.17
CA ASN A 286 4.93 -10.86 -9.37
C ASN A 286 3.66 -11.00 -10.22
N ASN A 287 2.64 -10.22 -9.86
CA ASN A 287 1.35 -10.18 -10.54
C ASN A 287 1.42 -9.42 -11.88
N THR A 288 2.11 -9.99 -12.87
CA THR A 288 2.09 -9.47 -14.24
C THR A 288 0.73 -9.75 -14.88
N VAL A 289 0.05 -8.70 -15.35
CA VAL A 289 -1.26 -8.82 -16.01
C VAL A 289 -1.08 -9.33 -17.43
N ASN A 290 -1.25 -10.64 -17.63
CA ASN A 290 -1.38 -11.37 -18.91
C ASN A 290 -0.64 -10.73 -20.10
N GLY A 291 0.60 -11.21 -20.33
CA GLY A 291 1.21 -11.32 -21.66
C GLY A 291 1.85 -10.08 -22.29
N ASP A 292 2.03 -8.97 -21.56
CA ASP A 292 2.86 -7.86 -22.04
C ASP A 292 4.14 -7.80 -21.18
N ASP A 293 5.24 -8.32 -21.73
CA ASP A 293 6.50 -8.53 -21.02
C ASP A 293 7.24 -7.23 -20.65
N ASN A 294 6.72 -6.07 -21.08
CA ASN A 294 7.44 -4.80 -20.99
C ASN A 294 7.39 -4.13 -19.60
N ILE A 295 6.38 -4.40 -18.76
CA ILE A 295 6.25 -3.77 -17.42
C ILE A 295 5.87 -4.80 -16.36
N GLN A 296 6.79 -5.04 -15.42
CA GLN A 296 6.59 -6.01 -14.32
C GLN A 296 6.10 -5.35 -13.02
N PHE A 297 5.33 -6.11 -12.23
CA PHE A 297 4.84 -5.66 -10.92
C PHE A 297 6.01 -5.52 -9.91
N VAL A 298 6.91 -6.49 -9.90
CA VAL A 298 8.24 -6.40 -9.27
C VAL A 298 9.22 -5.87 -10.32
N ARG A 299 9.46 -4.54 -10.30
CA ARG A 299 10.05 -3.83 -11.44
C ARG A 299 11.58 -3.75 -11.42
N LYS A 300 12.16 -3.04 -10.43
CA LYS A 300 13.61 -2.76 -10.35
C LYS A 300 14.25 -3.03 -8.99
N GLY A 301 13.50 -2.86 -7.89
CA GLY A 301 14.02 -3.16 -6.56
C GLY A 301 15.13 -2.21 -6.07
N GLU A 302 15.12 -0.95 -6.52
CA GLU A 302 16.15 0.05 -6.24
C GLU A 302 15.58 1.27 -5.49
N ALA A 303 16.46 2.03 -4.84
CA ALA A 303 16.20 3.37 -4.32
C ALA A 303 16.96 4.41 -5.17
N GLY A 304 16.41 5.62 -5.30
CA GLY A 304 16.98 6.71 -6.12
C GLY A 304 16.64 6.62 -7.62
N GLY A 305 15.87 5.62 -8.06
CA GLY A 305 15.51 5.43 -9.47
C GLY A 305 14.70 6.58 -10.06
N TRP A 306 14.08 7.42 -9.21
CA TRP A 306 13.37 8.63 -9.60
C TRP A 306 14.23 9.62 -10.40
N GLN A 307 15.53 9.73 -10.15
CA GLN A 307 16.41 10.68 -10.83
C GLN A 307 16.41 10.50 -12.36
N THR A 308 16.23 9.27 -12.83
CA THR A 308 16.16 8.96 -14.28
C THR A 308 14.83 9.31 -14.95
N HIS A 309 13.81 9.72 -14.18
CA HIS A 309 12.47 10.04 -14.68
C HIS A 309 12.10 11.52 -14.52
N PHE A 310 12.87 12.27 -13.73
CA PHE A 310 12.60 13.67 -13.42
C PHE A 310 13.57 14.55 -14.21
N ASP A 311 13.04 15.39 -15.09
CA ASP A 311 13.81 16.51 -15.65
C ASP A 311 14.14 17.54 -14.57
N GLU A 312 15.04 18.49 -14.86
CA GLU A 312 15.50 19.51 -13.90
C GLU A 312 14.34 20.25 -13.23
N LYS A 313 13.30 20.59 -14.00
CA LYS A 313 12.10 21.26 -13.48
C LYS A 313 11.36 20.38 -12.48
N MET A 314 11.15 19.10 -12.80
CA MET A 314 10.49 18.16 -11.92
C MET A 314 11.31 17.89 -10.65
N GLN A 315 12.64 17.89 -10.73
CA GLN A 315 13.51 17.73 -9.55
C GLN A 315 13.31 18.88 -8.57
N LEU A 316 13.33 20.14 -9.04
CA LEU A 316 13.03 21.31 -8.20
C LEU A 316 11.62 21.23 -7.59
N GLN A 317 10.62 20.88 -8.40
CA GLN A 317 9.25 20.69 -7.90
C GLN A 317 9.15 19.58 -6.83
N ALA A 318 9.98 18.53 -6.93
CA ALA A 318 9.99 17.44 -5.98
C ALA A 318 10.62 17.85 -4.65
N GLU A 319 11.67 18.67 -4.68
CA GLU A 319 12.26 19.29 -3.50
C GLU A 319 11.27 20.22 -2.82
N GLU A 320 10.66 21.16 -3.54
CA GLU A 320 9.62 22.06 -3.02
C GLU A 320 8.44 21.28 -2.42
N PHE A 321 8.00 20.22 -3.10
CA PHE A 321 6.94 19.32 -2.62
C PHE A 321 7.32 18.71 -1.26
N LEU A 322 8.50 18.11 -1.14
CA LEU A 322 8.93 17.48 0.12
C LEU A 322 9.16 18.52 1.23
N VAL A 323 9.87 19.62 0.94
CA VAL A 323 10.13 20.70 1.92
C VAL A 323 8.83 21.26 2.47
N SER A 324 7.88 21.59 1.59
CA SER A 324 6.61 22.18 2.01
C SER A 324 5.77 21.22 2.87
N ARG A 325 5.76 19.93 2.55
CA ARG A 325 4.97 18.91 3.27
C ARG A 325 5.62 18.40 4.55
N LEU A 326 6.95 18.46 4.65
CA LEU A 326 7.71 18.08 5.84
C LEU A 326 7.87 19.25 6.83
N LYS A 327 7.57 20.48 6.41
CA LYS A 327 7.67 21.66 7.27
C LYS A 327 6.84 21.49 8.55
N GLY A 328 7.51 21.57 9.70
CA GLY A 328 6.90 21.43 11.03
C GLY A 328 6.64 19.99 11.48
N LEU A 329 7.11 18.99 10.73
CA LEU A 329 7.06 17.59 11.11
C LEU A 329 8.44 17.09 11.58
N ASP A 330 8.44 16.14 12.50
CA ASP A 330 9.65 15.39 12.88
C ASP A 330 9.97 14.25 11.89
N LEU A 331 9.14 14.07 10.86
CA LEU A 331 9.33 13.04 9.84
C LEU A 331 10.52 13.41 8.94
N SER A 332 11.44 12.47 8.77
CA SER A 332 12.56 12.59 7.83
C SER A 332 12.62 11.36 6.93
N TYR A 333 13.02 11.50 5.68
CA TYR A 333 13.31 10.35 4.82
C TYR A 333 14.84 10.17 4.74
N PRO A 334 15.39 8.94 4.88
CA PRO A 334 16.84 8.71 4.83
C PRO A 334 17.50 9.21 3.54
N SER A 335 16.76 9.20 2.43
CA SER A 335 17.19 9.68 1.11
C SER A 335 16.95 11.18 0.86
N PHE A 336 16.47 11.91 1.86
CA PHE A 336 16.16 13.34 1.78
C PHE A 336 16.47 14.05 3.11
N PRO A 337 17.76 14.29 3.42
CA PRO A 337 18.14 15.03 4.62
C PRO A 337 17.75 16.52 4.47
N ILE A 338 16.80 16.98 5.29
CA ILE A 338 16.27 18.37 5.27
C ILE A 338 17.38 19.41 5.53
N HIS A 339 18.45 19.04 6.25
CA HIS A 339 19.55 19.93 6.62
C HIS A 339 20.40 20.42 5.42
N GLU A 340 20.25 19.86 4.23
CA GLU A 340 20.99 20.32 3.04
C GLU A 340 20.28 21.47 2.28
N ILE A 341 19.08 21.87 2.71
CA ILE A 341 18.17 22.74 1.93
C ILE A 341 18.23 24.22 2.37
N THR A 342 19.09 24.59 3.32
CA THR A 342 19.38 26.00 3.65
C THR A 342 20.23 26.72 2.60
N ARG A 343 20.18 26.30 1.33
CA ARG A 343 20.91 26.91 0.20
C ARG A 343 19.99 27.38 -0.93
N LEU A 344 18.81 27.91 -0.58
CA LEU A 344 18.00 28.73 -1.49
C LEU A 344 17.65 30.06 -0.81
#